data_AF-A0ABD7D6B7-F1
#
_entry.id   AF-A0ABD7D6B7-F1
#
_cell.length_a   1.000
_cell.length_b   1.000
_cell.length_c   1.000
_cell.angle_alpha   90.00
_cell.angle_beta   90.00
_cell.angle_gamma   90.00
#
_symmetry.space_group_name_H-M   'P 1'
#
loop_
_entity.id
_entity.type
_entity.pdbx_description
1 polymer ?
#
loop_
_entity_poly.entity_id
_entity_poly.type
_entity_poly.pdbx_seq_one_letter_code
_entity_poly.pdbx_strand_id
1 'polypeptide(L)' 'SRGGEPEPARVEARRTRSAVTDPLVRLQLLVPGAGEVARQAVGAVFGMREAQSVVELREARERAAVAAEEVVAVGRGVLV' A
#
# COMPACT_ATOMS: atom_id res chain seq x y z
N SER A 1 -1.04 19.49 29.41
CA SER A 1 -0.34 18.67 28.40
C SER A 1 -1.15 18.65 27.11
N ARG A 2 -0.65 19.26 26.03
CA ARG A 2 -1.12 19.04 24.65
C ARG A 2 0.04 19.41 23.73
N GLY A 3 0.92 18.43 23.48
CA GLY A 3 1.93 18.50 22.44
C GLY A 3 1.24 18.41 21.09
N GLY A 4 1.06 19.54 20.42
CA GLY A 4 0.75 19.53 19.00
C GLY A 4 2.03 19.21 18.24
N GLU A 5 2.01 18.21 17.36
CA GLU A 5 3.15 17.97 16.48
C GLU A 5 3.48 19.24 15.69
N PRO A 6 4.77 19.62 15.60
CA PRO A 6 5.20 20.81 14.91
C PRO A 6 4.79 20.74 13.43
N GLU A 7 4.45 21.89 12.83
CA GLU A 7 3.91 21.98 11.47
C GLU A 7 4.68 21.16 10.40
N PRO A 8 6.03 21.09 10.40
CA PRO A 8 6.77 20.24 9.47
C PRO A 8 6.46 18.74 9.59
N ALA A 9 6.23 18.24 10.82
CA ALA A 9 5.89 16.84 11.06
C ALA A 9 4.50 16.50 10.49
N ARG A 10 3.55 17.44 10.57
CA ARG A 10 2.21 17.28 9.97
C ARG A 10 2.27 17.22 8.44
N VAL A 11 3.08 18.08 7.83
CA VAL A 11 3.31 18.09 6.39
C VAL A 11 3.92 16.78 5.93
N GLU A 12 4.93 16.27 6.64
CA GLU A 12 5.58 15.00 6.30
C GLU A 12 4.65 13.80 6.49
N ALA A 13 3.87 13.77 7.58
CA ALA A 13 2.86 12.75 7.82
C ALA A 13 1.75 12.77 6.75
N ARG A 14 1.35 13.95 6.28
CA ARG A 14 0.41 14.10 5.16
C ARG A 14 1.04 13.58 3.87
N ARG A 15 2.27 13.98 3.56
CA ARG A 15 3.00 13.55 2.35
C ARG A 15 3.13 12.03 2.29
N THR A 16 3.50 11.42 3.42
CA THR A 16 3.63 9.96 3.54
C THR A 16 2.29 9.24 3.30
N ARG A 17 1.18 9.73 3.88
CA ARG A 17 -0.14 9.16 3.63
C ARG A 17 -0.58 9.33 2.17
N SER A 18 -0.46 10.54 1.63
CA SER A 18 -0.86 10.86 0.26
C SER A 18 -0.12 10.04 -0.78
N ALA A 19 1.15 9.69 -0.54
CA ALA A 19 1.91 8.80 -1.42
C ALA A 19 1.25 7.43 -1.63
N VAL A 20 0.40 6.98 -0.70
CA VAL A 20 -0.35 5.72 -0.79
C VAL A 20 -1.82 5.97 -1.15
N THR A 21 -2.47 6.94 -0.50
CA THR A 21 -3.90 7.18 -0.69
C THR A 21 -4.23 7.76 -2.06
N ASP A 22 -3.39 8.65 -2.60
CA ASP A 22 -3.66 9.30 -3.88
C ASP A 22 -3.63 8.30 -5.05
N PRO A 23 -2.63 7.39 -5.15
CA PRO A 23 -2.68 6.30 -6.13
C PRO A 23 -3.87 5.36 -5.96
N LEU A 24 -4.22 5.00 -4.71
CA LEU A 24 -5.35 4.11 -4.44
C LEU A 24 -6.68 4.72 -4.90
N VAL A 25 -6.92 6.00 -4.60
CA VAL A 25 -8.10 6.74 -5.07
C VAL A 25 -8.11 6.79 -6.60
N ARG A 26 -6.97 7.11 -7.22
CA ARG A 26 -6.87 7.16 -8.68
C ARG A 26 -7.17 5.79 -9.33
N LEU A 27 -6.63 4.70 -8.79
CA LEU A 27 -6.90 3.35 -9.27
C LEU A 27 -8.39 2.99 -9.16
N GLN A 28 -9.04 3.30 -8.04
CA GLN A 28 -10.48 3.03 -7.85
C GLN A 28 -11.37 3.80 -8.82
N LEU A 29 -10.98 5.02 -9.19
CA LEU A 29 -11.73 5.85 -10.14
C LEU A 29 -11.53 5.42 -11.60
N LEU A 30 -10.32 4.97 -11.95
CA LEU A 30 -9.97 4.65 -13.35
C LEU A 30 -10.13 3.18 -13.71
N VAL A 31 -10.04 2.27 -12.73
CA VAL A 31 -10.13 0.82 -12.93
C VAL A 31 -11.17 0.25 -11.96
N PRO A 32 -12.46 0.23 -12.35
CA PRO A 32 -13.51 -0.35 -11.52
C PRO A 32 -13.17 -1.79 -11.14
N GLY A 33 -13.26 -2.12 -9.85
CA GLY A 33 -12.91 -3.45 -9.32
C GLY A 33 -11.46 -3.59 -8.81
N ALA A 34 -10.54 -2.68 -9.16
CA ALA A 34 -9.16 -2.73 -8.66
C ALA A 34 -9.02 -2.36 -7.18
N GLY A 35 -10.08 -1.83 -6.55
CA GLY A 35 -10.01 -1.30 -5.19
C GLY A 35 -9.62 -2.33 -4.13
N GLU A 36 -10.08 -3.58 -4.26
CA GLU A 36 -9.79 -4.63 -3.28
C GLU A 36 -8.35 -5.14 -3.41
N VAL A 37 -7.94 -5.54 -4.61
CA VAL A 37 -6.54 -5.96 -4.87
C VAL A 37 -5.53 -4.87 -4.52
N ALA A 38 -5.86 -3.59 -4.78
CA ALA A 38 -4.99 -2.48 -4.39
C ALA A 38 -4.86 -2.31 -2.87
N ARG A 39 -5.94 -2.53 -2.11
CA ARG A 39 -5.89 -2.54 -0.63
C ARG A 39 -5.07 -3.71 -0.11
N GLN A 40 -5.21 -4.89 -0.72
CA GLN A 40 -4.44 -6.09 -0.34
C GLN A 40 -2.94 -5.89 -0.60
N ALA A 41 -2.56 -5.33 -1.74
CA ALA A 41 -1.17 -4.99 -2.07
C ALA A 41 -0.57 -4.00 -1.07
N VAL A 42 -1.31 -2.93 -0.73
CA VAL A 42 -0.89 -1.97 0.30
C VAL A 42 -0.72 -2.67 1.66
N GLY A 43 -1.68 -3.51 2.06
CA GLY A 43 -1.63 -4.28 3.30
C GLY A 43 -0.41 -5.21 3.36
N ALA A 44 -0.11 -5.92 2.28
CA ALA A 44 1.04 -6.82 2.19
C ALA A 44 2.38 -6.08 2.34
N VAL A 45 2.51 -4.89 1.72
CA VAL A 45 3.69 -4.03 1.88
C VAL A 45 3.84 -3.55 3.33
N PHE A 46 2.75 -3.10 3.97
CA PHE A 46 2.80 -2.69 5.37
C PHE A 46 3.09 -3.85 6.32
N GLY A 47 2.59 -5.05 6.03
CA GLY A 47 2.86 -6.26 6.79
C GLY A 47 4.35 -6.65 6.83
N MET A 48 5.16 -6.22 5.86
CA MET A 48 6.62 -6.41 5.93
C MET A 48 7.26 -5.77 7.17
N ARG A 49 6.64 -4.71 7.73
CA ARG A 49 7.12 -4.04 8.96
C ARG A 49 6.92 -4.88 10.21
N GLU A 50 6.05 -5.87 10.16
CA GLU A 50 5.72 -6.74 11.29
C GLU A 50 6.65 -7.96 11.37
N ALA A 51 7.48 -8.21 10.35
CA ALA A 51 8.42 -9.32 10.33
C ALA A 51 9.45 -9.21 11.47
N GLN A 52 9.55 -10.26 12.27
CA GLN A 52 10.46 -10.40 13.40
C GLN A 52 11.73 -11.19 13.04
N SER A 53 11.78 -11.77 11.84
CA SER A 53 12.94 -12.52 11.34
C SER A 53 13.22 -12.25 9.86
N VAL A 54 14.44 -12.58 9.43
CA VAL A 54 14.84 -12.51 8.01
C VAL A 54 13.98 -13.43 7.15
N VAL A 55 13.56 -14.59 7.69
CA VAL A 55 12.69 -15.54 6.98
C VAL A 55 11.30 -14.93 6.80
N GLU A 56 10.70 -14.41 7.86
CA GLU A 56 9.38 -13.74 7.80
C GLU A 56 9.40 -12.52 6.87
N LEU A 57 10.50 -11.75 6.86
CA LEU A 57 10.64 -10.61 5.96
C LEU A 57 10.70 -11.05 4.49
N ARG A 58 11.39 -12.15 4.19
CA ARG A 58 11.43 -12.73 2.84
C ARG A 58 10.04 -13.17 2.39
N GLU A 59 9.32 -13.89 3.25
CA GLU A 59 7.95 -14.33 2.94
C GLU A 59 6.98 -13.16 2.79
N ALA A 60 7.08 -12.14 3.65
CA ALA A 60 6.27 -10.93 3.53
C ALA A 60 6.56 -10.17 2.23
N ARG A 61 7.83 -10.13 1.81
CA ARG A 61 8.24 -9.54 0.53
C ARG A 61 7.66 -10.31 -0.65
N GLU A 62 7.69 -11.64 -0.62
CA GLU A 62 7.07 -12.50 -1.65
C GLU A 62 5.56 -12.21 -1.76
N ARG A 63 4.84 -12.19 -0.62
CA ARG A 63 3.41 -11.84 -0.60
C ARG A 63 3.13 -10.45 -1.16
N ALA A 64 3.95 -9.46 -0.81
CA ALA A 64 3.82 -8.09 -1.32
C ALA A 64 4.07 -8.01 -2.84
N ALA A 65 5.04 -8.78 -3.35
CA ALA A 65 5.30 -8.87 -4.78
C ALA A 65 4.12 -9.50 -5.54
N VAL A 66 3.59 -10.63 -5.04
CA VAL A 66 2.42 -11.29 -5.64
C VAL A 66 1.22 -10.35 -5.70
N ALA A 67 0.88 -9.70 -4.58
CA ALA A 67 -0.26 -8.78 -4.53
C ALA A 67 -0.05 -7.55 -5.45
N ALA A 68 1.19 -7.09 -5.64
CA ALA A 68 1.48 -6.01 -6.59
C ALA A 68 1.24 -6.45 -8.05
N GLU A 69 1.61 -7.69 -8.41
CA GLU A 69 1.33 -8.25 -9.74
C GLU A 69 -0.18 -8.40 -10.00
N GLU A 70 -0.96 -8.77 -8.98
CA GLU A 70 -2.43 -8.85 -9.09
C GLU A 70 -3.05 -7.47 -9.42
N VAL A 71 -2.55 -6.40 -8.80
CA VAL A 71 -2.99 -5.02 -9.13
C VAL A 71 -2.67 -4.70 -10.60
N VAL A 72 -1.49 -5.09 -11.08
CA VAL A 72 -1.09 -4.89 -12.48
C VAL A 72 -1.96 -5.72 -13.43
N ALA A 73 -2.26 -6.98 -13.09
CA ALA A 73 -3.11 -7.86 -13.89
C ALA A 73 -4.53 -7.27 -14.04
N VAL A 74 -5.14 -6.85 -12.93
CA VAL A 74 -6.45 -6.17 -12.95
C VAL A 74 -6.38 -4.86 -13.74
N GLY A 75 -5.33 -4.06 -13.55
CA GLY A 75 -5.12 -2.82 -14.30
C GLY A 75 -4.97 -3.03 -15.81
N ARG A 76 -4.49 -4.20 -16.24
CA ARG A 76 -4.38 -4.58 -17.67
C ARG A 76 -5.65 -5.23 -18.22
N GLY A 77 -6.65 -5.49 -17.38
CA GLY A 77 -7.83 -6.27 -17.76
C GLY A 77 -7.54 -7.76 -18.01
N VAL A 78 -6.39 -8.26 -17.52
CA VAL A 78 -6.07 -9.68 -17.53
C VAL A 78 -6.68 -10.25 -16.25
N LEU A 79 -7.89 -10.81 -16.37
CA LEU A 79 -8.52 -11.54 -15.27
C LEU A 79 -7.64 -12.76 -14.95
N VAL A 80 -7.19 -12.87 -13.71
CA VAL A 80 -6.69 -14.12 -13.09
C VAL A 80 -7.89 -14.87 -12.54
#